data_AF-A0A6I3AQN1-F1
#
_entry.id   AF-A0A6I3AQN1-F1
#
_cell.length_a   1.000
_cell.length_b   1.000
_cell.length_c   1.000
_cell.angle_alpha   90.00
_cell.angle_beta   90.00
_cell.angle_gamma   90.00
#
_symmetry.space_group_name_H-M   'P 1'
#
loop_
_entity.id
_entity.type
_entity.pdbx_description
1 polymer ?
#
loop_
_entity_poly.entity_id
_entity_poly.type
_entity_poly.pdbx_seq_one_letter_code
_entity_poly.pdbx_strand_id
1 'polypeptide(L)'
;MRIRHDKRDKLAERGREPYPVALPITSTIAAVRAQFPDLEIDVQTGEKVGIAGRVIFVRNTGKLCFATLRSGEGTEIQAMLSLAKVGEEALEDWKSLVDLGDHVFVEGEVITSKRGELSVLADSWAMAAKSLRPLPVSHKPMNDDSRIRQRYLDLIMRPEARQMAQTRVKAVGQIRKSLNDRGYLEIETPMLQTMHGGATARPFITSSNAFDLELYLRIAPELFLKRAVVGGLERVYEINRNFRNEGSDSTHSPEFAMLEFYQAYADYREMAKITREIIQEAAVAVFGSQVVTHMDGTEHDLSGEWREVSLYGSLSEAVGETITPQTPRARLVELANAVDIAVAPNWVEGKIVEELFEHHVISTFDGQPTFVMDFPVDTSPLTRDHRTEAGKVEKWDLYINGYEQATGYSELVDPVIQRERLMAQAALGARGDDEAMKLDEDFLRALEHGMPPSGGVGIGVDRMLMTLTGLGIRETILFPLVKPERA
;
A
#
# COMPACT_ATOMS: atom_id res chain seq x y z
N MET A 1 2.16 26.90 22.57
CA MET A 1 3.59 26.78 22.22
C MET A 1 4.48 27.36 23.30
N ARG A 2 4.47 28.69 23.56
CA ARG A 2 5.36 29.37 24.54
C ARG A 2 5.56 28.61 25.87
N ILE A 3 4.49 28.23 26.56
CA ILE A 3 4.57 27.50 27.85
C ILE A 3 5.40 26.21 27.76
N ARG A 4 5.28 25.42 26.67
CA ARG A 4 6.03 24.16 26.52
C ARG A 4 7.50 24.41 26.18
N HIS A 5 7.83 25.52 25.51
CA HIS A 5 9.20 25.97 25.34
C HIS A 5 9.80 26.40 26.69
N ASP A 6 9.09 27.22 27.46
CA ASP A 6 9.56 27.65 28.79
C ASP A 6 9.81 26.43 29.71
N LYS A 7 8.96 25.39 29.64
CA LYS A 7 9.19 24.13 30.38
C LYS A 7 10.41 23.35 29.88
N ARG A 8 10.64 23.34 28.56
CA ARG A 8 11.84 22.72 27.96
C ARG A 8 13.10 23.40 28.47
N ASP A 9 13.10 24.72 28.57
CA ASP A 9 14.25 25.49 29.04
C ASP A 9 14.46 25.29 30.56
N LYS A 10 13.38 25.27 31.34
CA LYS A 10 13.42 24.93 32.78
C LYS A 10 14.00 23.54 33.08
N LEU A 11 13.73 22.54 32.23
CA LEU A 11 14.36 21.23 32.36
C LEU A 11 15.89 21.35 32.29
N ALA A 12 16.39 22.07 31.28
CA ALA A 12 17.82 22.29 31.08
C ALA A 12 18.45 23.11 32.23
N GLU A 13 17.78 24.16 32.70
CA GLU A 13 18.22 24.97 33.84
C GLU A 13 18.35 24.15 35.14
N ARG A 14 17.51 23.11 35.31
CA ARG A 14 17.59 22.16 36.44
C ARG A 14 18.61 21.04 36.23
N GLY A 15 19.47 21.14 35.21
CA GLY A 15 20.46 20.12 34.88
C GLY A 15 19.87 18.82 34.34
N ARG A 16 18.60 18.83 33.89
CA ARG A 16 17.94 17.67 33.30
C ARG A 16 17.87 17.82 31.79
N GLU A 17 18.22 16.79 31.06
CA GLU A 17 18.15 16.82 29.60
C GLU A 17 16.69 16.66 29.13
N PRO A 18 16.12 17.60 28.37
CA PRO A 18 14.79 17.43 27.79
C PRO A 18 14.76 16.41 26.62
N TYR A 19 15.94 16.02 26.13
CA TYR A 19 16.18 15.10 25.01
C TYR A 19 17.47 14.29 25.24
N PRO A 20 17.50 13.39 26.23
CA PRO A 20 18.69 12.58 26.50
C PRO A 20 19.01 11.63 25.34
N VAL A 21 20.29 11.36 25.14
CA VAL A 21 20.77 10.43 24.09
C VAL A 21 20.49 8.97 24.46
N ALA A 22 20.53 8.64 25.75
CA ALA A 22 20.34 7.28 26.23
C ALA A 22 19.48 7.27 27.50
N LEU A 23 18.68 6.21 27.64
CA LEU A 23 17.87 5.91 28.82
C LEU A 23 18.09 4.45 29.19
N PRO A 24 18.15 4.09 30.49
CA PRO A 24 18.38 2.72 30.93
C PRO A 24 17.10 1.88 30.83
N ILE A 25 16.56 1.75 29.61
CA ILE A 25 15.37 0.95 29.32
C ILE A 25 15.75 -0.54 29.45
N THR A 26 15.05 -1.27 30.32
CA THR A 26 15.27 -2.71 30.53
C THR A 26 14.17 -3.58 29.93
N SER A 27 12.99 -3.02 29.66
CA SER A 27 11.85 -3.75 29.11
C SER A 27 10.96 -2.87 28.24
N THR A 28 10.15 -3.49 27.37
CA THR A 28 9.09 -2.79 26.63
C THR A 28 7.78 -2.85 27.40
N ILE A 29 6.90 -1.88 27.16
CA ILE A 29 5.56 -1.88 27.75
C ILE A 29 4.80 -3.18 27.41
N ALA A 30 4.93 -3.67 26.16
CA ALA A 30 4.31 -4.91 25.72
C ALA A 30 4.87 -6.14 26.46
N ALA A 31 6.19 -6.21 26.66
CA ALA A 31 6.82 -7.32 27.38
C ALA A 31 6.38 -7.36 28.85
N VAL A 32 6.29 -6.20 29.53
CA VAL A 32 5.79 -6.14 30.91
C VAL A 32 4.34 -6.65 30.99
N ARG A 33 3.46 -6.21 30.08
CA ARG A 33 2.06 -6.72 30.07
C ARG A 33 1.99 -8.22 29.81
N ALA A 34 2.82 -8.74 28.91
CA ALA A 34 2.84 -10.16 28.57
C ALA A 34 3.38 -11.03 29.71
N GLN A 35 4.31 -10.51 30.51
CA GLN A 35 4.86 -11.19 31.68
C GLN A 35 3.87 -11.25 32.85
N PHE A 36 2.98 -10.26 32.97
CA PHE A 36 2.02 -10.13 34.08
C PHE A 36 0.56 -9.99 33.59
N PRO A 37 0.00 -10.97 32.86
CA PRO A 37 -1.33 -10.86 32.27
C PRO A 37 -2.46 -10.88 33.32
N ASP A 38 -2.30 -11.69 34.38
CA ASP A 38 -3.35 -12.00 35.36
C ASP A 38 -2.87 -11.77 36.81
N LEU A 39 -2.14 -10.69 37.05
CA LEU A 39 -1.70 -10.35 38.40
C LEU A 39 -2.91 -10.00 39.29
N GLU A 40 -2.99 -10.56 40.51
CA GLU A 40 -4.07 -10.25 41.45
C GLU A 40 -4.09 -8.74 41.79
N ILE A 41 -5.24 -8.24 42.26
CA ILE A 41 -5.42 -6.82 42.61
C ILE A 41 -4.59 -6.45 43.85
N ASP A 42 -3.99 -5.26 43.85
CA ASP A 42 -3.21 -4.68 44.97
C ASP A 42 -1.95 -5.48 45.35
N VAL A 43 -1.24 -6.00 44.34
CA VAL A 43 -0.01 -6.78 44.51
C VAL A 43 1.24 -5.99 44.12
N GLN A 44 2.29 -6.18 44.91
CA GLN A 44 3.66 -5.75 44.63
C GLN A 44 4.50 -6.96 44.26
N THR A 45 5.12 -6.95 43.08
CA THR A 45 5.80 -8.14 42.53
C THR A 45 7.25 -8.27 42.96
N GLY A 46 7.88 -7.18 43.39
CA GLY A 46 9.33 -7.06 43.56
C GLY A 46 10.12 -6.91 42.25
N GLU A 47 9.49 -7.08 41.08
CA GLU A 47 10.16 -6.98 39.78
C GLU A 47 10.39 -5.52 39.39
N LYS A 48 11.65 -5.16 39.12
CA LYS A 48 12.01 -3.80 38.69
C LYS A 48 12.18 -3.71 37.18
N VAL A 49 11.56 -2.69 36.59
CA VAL A 49 11.65 -2.41 35.16
C VAL A 49 11.92 -0.93 34.90
N GLY A 50 12.69 -0.65 33.84
CA GLY A 50 12.83 0.66 33.23
C GLY A 50 12.10 0.65 31.88
N ILE A 51 11.01 1.42 31.78
CA ILE A 51 10.18 1.51 30.57
C ILE A 51 10.12 2.94 30.06
N ALA A 52 9.90 3.12 28.75
CA ALA A 52 9.65 4.41 28.15
C ALA A 52 8.38 4.40 27.29
N GLY A 53 7.68 5.53 27.26
CA GLY A 53 6.48 5.68 26.44
C GLY A 53 5.96 7.10 26.39
N ARG A 54 5.00 7.33 25.50
CA ARG A 54 4.33 8.62 25.35
C ARG A 54 3.23 8.77 26.39
N VAL A 55 3.22 9.89 27.11
CA VAL A 55 2.16 10.27 28.04
C VAL A 55 0.89 10.61 27.26
N ILE A 56 -0.10 9.71 27.29
CA ILE A 56 -1.40 9.90 26.62
C ILE A 56 -2.50 10.34 27.59
N PHE A 57 -2.29 10.14 28.89
CA PHE A 57 -3.16 10.58 29.96
C PHE A 57 -2.31 10.94 31.18
N VAL A 58 -2.69 11.98 31.91
CA VAL A 58 -2.03 12.37 33.16
C VAL A 58 -3.07 12.89 34.15
N ARG A 59 -2.95 12.46 35.41
CA ARG A 59 -3.79 12.91 36.52
C ARG A 59 -2.95 13.09 37.78
N ASN A 60 -2.88 14.33 38.24
CA ASN A 60 -2.11 14.70 39.43
C ASN A 60 -3.02 14.82 40.65
N THR A 61 -2.58 14.29 41.78
CA THR A 61 -3.18 14.54 43.11
C THR A 61 -2.12 15.11 44.05
N GLY A 62 -2.46 15.31 45.33
CA GLY A 62 -1.54 15.85 46.33
C GLY A 62 -0.22 15.07 46.42
N LYS A 63 -0.27 13.80 46.83
CA LYS A 63 0.93 12.97 47.09
C LYS A 63 1.17 11.85 46.07
N LEU A 64 0.35 11.78 45.01
CA LEU A 64 0.40 10.70 44.03
C LEU A 64 0.01 11.22 42.64
N CYS A 65 0.80 10.91 41.64
CA CYS A 65 0.53 11.21 40.24
C CYS A 65 0.36 9.91 39.46
N PHE A 66 -0.55 9.95 38.49
CA PHE A 66 -0.83 8.85 37.59
C PHE A 66 -0.62 9.31 36.16
N ALA A 67 -0.04 8.45 35.34
CA ALA A 67 0.08 8.67 33.91
C ALA A 67 -0.18 7.37 33.16
N THR A 68 -0.80 7.46 31.99
CA THR A 68 -0.83 6.33 31.07
C THR A 68 0.25 6.54 30.02
N LEU A 69 1.17 5.59 29.93
CA LEU A 69 2.24 5.57 28.95
C LEU A 69 1.85 4.64 27.83
N ARG A 70 1.96 5.11 26.58
CA ARG A 70 1.71 4.32 25.38
C ARG A 70 3.02 4.09 24.63
N SER A 71 3.27 2.84 24.27
CA SER A 71 4.38 2.44 23.38
C SER A 71 4.08 2.76 21.91
N GLY A 72 5.07 2.62 21.03
CA GLY A 72 4.89 2.82 19.58
C GLY A 72 3.86 1.88 18.95
N GLU A 73 3.73 0.66 19.47
CA GLU A 73 2.76 -0.34 19.00
C GLU A 73 1.33 -0.04 19.46
N GLY A 74 1.17 0.85 20.44
CA GLY A 74 -0.11 1.22 21.03
C GLY A 74 -0.40 0.57 22.37
N THR A 75 0.42 -0.37 22.85
CA THR A 75 0.26 -0.98 24.17
C THR A 75 0.47 0.06 25.27
N GLU A 76 -0.44 0.07 26.25
CA GLU A 76 -0.49 1.04 27.34
C GLU A 76 -0.17 0.42 28.69
N ILE A 77 0.45 1.20 29.58
CA ILE A 77 0.66 0.84 30.99
C ILE A 77 0.58 2.08 31.86
N GLN A 78 0.11 1.92 33.10
CA GLN A 78 0.07 3.02 34.05
C GLN A 78 1.46 3.24 34.70
N ALA A 79 1.89 4.49 34.81
CA ALA A 79 2.97 4.89 35.71
C ALA A 79 2.38 5.56 36.94
N MET A 80 2.86 5.17 38.12
CA MET A 80 2.47 5.73 39.42
C MET A 80 3.67 6.39 40.08
N LEU A 81 3.60 7.69 40.32
CA LEU A 81 4.66 8.45 41.00
C LEU A 81 4.16 8.91 42.35
N SER A 82 4.66 8.30 43.42
CA SER A 82 4.25 8.63 44.80
C SER A 82 5.32 9.46 45.50
N LEU A 83 4.90 10.41 46.34
CA LEU A 83 5.80 11.22 47.15
C LEU A 83 6.76 10.36 47.98
N ALA A 84 6.28 9.23 48.50
CA ALA A 84 7.06 8.32 49.32
C ALA A 84 8.15 7.54 48.55
N LYS A 85 8.03 7.43 47.22
CA LYS A 85 8.99 6.70 46.37
C LYS A 85 9.95 7.63 45.65
N VAL A 86 9.42 8.62 44.92
CA VAL A 86 10.26 9.52 44.09
C VAL A 86 10.76 10.76 44.85
N GLY A 87 10.20 11.06 46.02
CA GLY A 87 10.52 12.27 46.79
C GLY A 87 9.77 13.53 46.32
N GLU A 88 9.91 14.62 47.07
CA GLU A 88 9.16 15.87 46.87
C GLU A 88 9.56 16.58 45.58
N GLU A 89 10.85 16.82 45.37
CA GLU A 89 11.38 17.53 44.21
C GLU A 89 10.98 16.84 42.90
N ALA A 90 11.21 15.53 42.78
CA ALA A 90 10.88 14.78 41.56
C ALA A 90 9.37 14.74 41.28
N LEU A 91 8.52 14.72 42.32
CA LEU A 91 7.07 14.76 42.17
C LEU A 91 6.58 16.15 41.74
N GLU A 92 7.18 17.22 42.25
CA GLU A 92 6.91 18.60 41.82
C GLU A 92 7.37 18.84 40.38
N ASP A 93 8.54 18.33 40.01
CA ASP A 93 9.02 18.34 38.61
C ASP A 93 8.06 17.61 37.70
N TRP A 94 7.57 16.43 38.10
CA TRP A 94 6.59 15.70 37.31
C TRP A 94 5.36 16.56 37.04
N LYS A 95 4.79 17.16 38.10
CA LYS A 95 3.58 17.99 38.00
C LYS A 95 3.77 19.24 37.15
N SER A 96 4.96 19.85 37.18
CA SER A 96 5.23 21.14 36.55
C SER A 96 5.81 21.02 35.14
N LEU A 97 6.58 19.96 34.86
CA LEU A 97 7.36 19.82 33.63
C LEU A 97 6.79 18.79 32.66
N VAL A 98 6.02 17.80 33.09
CA VAL A 98 5.41 16.80 32.19
C VAL A 98 4.08 17.30 31.66
N ASP A 99 3.86 17.12 30.36
CA ASP A 99 2.62 17.42 29.65
C ASP A 99 2.16 16.22 28.81
N LEU A 100 0.88 16.19 28.46
CA LEU A 100 0.36 15.25 27.46
C LEU A 100 1.17 15.33 26.16
N GLY A 101 1.53 14.18 25.61
CA GLY A 101 2.33 14.02 24.41
C GLY A 101 3.83 13.90 24.64
N ASP A 102 4.35 14.22 25.83
CA ASP A 102 5.76 14.00 26.16
C ASP A 102 6.09 12.51 26.14
N HIS A 103 7.32 12.17 25.76
CA HIS A 103 7.88 10.84 26.06
C HIS A 103 8.63 10.92 27.37
N VAL A 104 8.40 9.93 28.23
CA VAL A 104 9.06 9.82 29.54
C VAL A 104 9.62 8.41 29.72
N PHE A 105 10.66 8.33 30.53
CA PHE A 105 11.18 7.10 31.10
C PHE A 105 10.74 7.00 32.56
N VAL A 106 10.35 5.80 32.97
CA VAL A 106 9.97 5.48 34.35
C VAL A 106 10.68 4.19 34.74
N GLU A 107 11.39 4.25 35.87
CA GLU A 107 12.03 3.10 36.50
C GLU A 107 11.34 2.83 37.84
N GLY A 108 10.97 1.58 38.07
CA GLY A 108 10.33 1.20 39.31
C GLY A 108 9.82 -0.22 39.32
N GLU A 109 8.98 -0.52 40.30
CA GLU A 109 8.46 -1.86 40.53
C GLU A 109 7.15 -2.10 39.78
N VAL A 110 6.99 -3.28 39.18
CA VAL A 110 5.71 -3.70 38.58
C VAL A 110 4.73 -4.07 39.69
N ILE A 111 3.54 -3.45 39.67
CA ILE A 111 2.49 -3.64 40.66
C ILE A 111 1.12 -3.69 39.99
N THR A 112 0.10 -4.13 40.71
CA THR A 112 -1.30 -3.80 40.41
C THR A 112 -1.81 -2.80 41.43
N SER A 113 -2.54 -1.79 40.96
CA SER A 113 -3.18 -0.85 41.87
C SER A 113 -4.35 -1.50 42.64
N LYS A 114 -4.87 -0.81 43.65
CA LYS A 114 -6.13 -1.15 44.34
C LYS A 114 -7.36 -1.28 43.42
N ARG A 115 -7.26 -0.84 42.17
CA ARG A 115 -8.32 -0.96 41.15
C ARG A 115 -8.02 -2.06 40.12
N GLY A 116 -6.95 -2.82 40.30
CA GLY A 116 -6.50 -3.86 39.38
C GLY A 116 -5.67 -3.36 38.20
N GLU A 117 -5.45 -2.05 38.05
CA GLU A 117 -4.65 -1.52 36.93
C GLU A 117 -3.16 -1.88 37.09
N LEU A 118 -2.61 -2.62 36.12
CA LEU A 118 -1.18 -2.93 36.04
C LEU A 118 -0.38 -1.65 35.86
N SER A 119 0.60 -1.44 36.74
CA SER A 119 1.34 -0.18 36.86
C SER A 119 2.82 -0.40 37.12
N VAL A 120 3.64 0.59 36.77
CA VAL A 120 5.00 0.73 37.30
C VAL A 120 4.98 1.78 38.41
N LEU A 121 5.24 1.37 39.64
CA LEU A 121 5.41 2.26 40.79
C LEU A 121 6.83 2.83 40.77
N ALA A 122 6.96 4.06 40.31
CA ALA A 122 8.22 4.71 40.02
C ALA A 122 9.07 4.93 41.27
N ASP A 123 10.33 4.49 41.21
CA ASP A 123 11.41 4.93 42.08
C ASP A 123 12.08 6.18 41.47
N SER A 124 12.19 6.24 40.14
CA SER A 124 12.78 7.36 39.41
C SER A 124 12.06 7.60 38.07
N TRP A 125 12.23 8.79 37.49
CA TRP A 125 11.74 9.11 36.15
C TRP A 125 12.65 10.12 35.45
N ALA A 126 12.63 10.12 34.12
CA ALA A 126 13.32 11.10 33.29
C ALA A 126 12.47 11.54 32.10
N MET A 127 12.70 12.77 31.62
CA MET A 127 12.17 13.19 30.32
C MET A 127 12.92 12.44 29.23
N ALA A 128 12.21 11.85 28.27
CA ALA A 128 12.81 11.18 27.11
C ALA A 128 12.75 12.08 25.86
N ALA A 129 11.61 12.73 25.63
CA ALA A 129 11.49 13.77 24.61
C ALA A 129 10.34 14.72 24.94
N LYS A 130 10.67 15.99 25.15
CA LYS A 130 9.67 17.02 25.40
C LYS A 130 8.83 17.32 24.15
N SER A 131 7.50 17.21 24.25
CA SER A 131 6.60 17.60 23.16
C SER A 131 6.30 19.09 23.25
N LEU A 132 6.71 19.86 22.24
CA LEU A 132 6.47 21.30 22.17
C LEU A 132 5.06 21.65 21.68
N ARG A 133 4.46 20.76 20.88
CA ARG A 133 3.08 20.87 20.38
C ARG A 133 2.17 19.94 21.19
N PRO A 134 0.95 20.38 21.56
CA PRO A 134 -0.02 19.49 22.18
C PRO A 134 -0.51 18.47 21.15
N LEU A 135 -0.90 17.28 21.63
CA LEU A 135 -1.67 16.33 20.83
C LEU A 135 -3.07 16.89 20.52
N PRO A 136 -3.72 16.44 19.43
CA PRO A 136 -5.14 16.67 19.22
C PRO A 136 -5.98 16.21 20.42
N VAL A 137 -7.09 16.89 20.66
CA VAL A 137 -7.97 16.56 21.79
C VAL A 137 -8.71 15.26 21.49
N SER A 138 -8.69 14.28 22.41
CA SER A 138 -9.17 12.91 22.15
C SER A 138 -10.64 12.79 21.76
N HIS A 139 -11.50 13.72 22.20
CA HIS A 139 -12.94 13.71 21.88
C HIS A 139 -13.28 14.42 20.55
N LYS A 140 -12.31 15.03 19.88
CA LYS A 140 -12.51 15.65 18.56
C LYS A 140 -11.72 14.85 17.52
N PRO A 141 -12.38 14.07 16.65
CA PRO A 141 -11.67 13.31 15.63
C PRO A 141 -10.93 14.26 14.69
N MET A 142 -9.72 13.84 14.28
CA MET A 142 -9.02 14.51 13.18
C MET A 142 -9.86 14.34 11.91
N ASN A 143 -9.94 15.38 11.08
CA ASN A 143 -10.53 15.25 9.74
C ASN A 143 -9.55 14.53 8.79
N ASP A 144 -10.05 14.06 7.65
CA ASP A 144 -9.27 13.20 6.75
C ASP A 144 -8.04 13.90 6.17
N ASP A 145 -8.16 15.19 5.79
CA ASP A 145 -7.01 15.97 5.30
C ASP A 145 -5.90 16.09 6.37
N SER A 146 -6.27 16.31 7.64
CA SER A 146 -5.30 16.37 8.75
C SER A 146 -4.65 15.02 9.00
N ARG A 147 -5.39 13.91 8.88
CA ARG A 147 -4.84 12.55 9.07
C ARG A 147 -3.79 12.24 8.01
N ILE A 148 -4.10 12.58 6.76
CA ILE A 148 -3.24 12.38 5.59
C ILE A 148 -1.97 13.25 5.71
N ARG A 149 -2.11 14.54 6.04
CA ARG A 149 -0.97 15.48 6.18
C ARG A 149 -0.11 15.21 7.40
N GLN A 150 -0.73 14.85 8.51
CA GLN A 150 -0.08 14.68 9.81
C GLN A 150 -0.17 13.22 10.24
N ARG A 151 0.25 12.30 9.37
CA ARG A 151 0.17 10.85 9.66
C ARG A 151 0.83 10.47 10.98
N TYR A 152 1.90 11.16 11.38
CA TYR A 152 2.54 10.95 12.67
C TYR A 152 1.60 11.24 13.86
N LEU A 153 0.64 12.18 13.76
CA LEU A 153 -0.39 12.39 14.78
C LEU A 153 -1.51 11.35 14.66
N ASP A 154 -1.92 11.00 13.44
CA ASP A 154 -2.93 9.96 13.22
C ASP A 154 -2.48 8.62 13.82
N LEU A 155 -1.23 8.21 13.59
CA LEU A 155 -0.61 7.03 14.20
C LEU A 155 -0.53 7.10 15.73
N ILE A 156 -0.42 8.30 16.33
CA ILE A 156 -0.47 8.43 17.79
C ILE A 156 -1.90 8.26 18.30
N MET A 157 -2.87 8.90 17.62
CA MET A 157 -4.23 9.05 18.13
C MET A 157 -5.14 7.86 17.82
N ARG A 158 -5.02 7.24 16.63
CA ARG A 158 -5.92 6.18 16.14
C ARG A 158 -5.24 4.80 16.13
N PRO A 159 -5.77 3.81 16.88
CA PRO A 159 -5.36 2.42 16.74
C PRO A 159 -5.48 1.89 15.32
N GLU A 160 -6.52 2.30 14.58
CA GLU A 160 -6.80 1.86 13.22
C GLU A 160 -5.68 2.25 12.25
N ALA A 161 -5.09 3.44 12.43
CA ALA A 161 -3.96 3.89 11.60
C ALA A 161 -2.70 3.04 11.83
N ARG A 162 -2.45 2.61 13.08
CA ARG A 162 -1.34 1.70 13.40
C ARG A 162 -1.60 0.30 12.86
N GLN A 163 -2.82 -0.20 13.01
CA GLN A 163 -3.23 -1.50 12.48
C GLN A 163 -3.07 -1.53 10.96
N MET A 164 -3.50 -0.49 10.24
CA MET A 164 -3.32 -0.42 8.79
C MET A 164 -1.83 -0.45 8.38
N ALA A 165 -0.97 0.30 9.08
CA ALA A 165 0.46 0.28 8.82
C ALA A 165 1.07 -1.12 9.03
N GLN A 166 0.65 -1.85 10.06
CA GLN A 166 1.06 -3.23 10.33
C GLN A 166 0.49 -4.20 9.28
N THR A 167 -0.78 -4.05 8.90
CA THR A 167 -1.45 -4.83 7.85
C THR A 167 -0.69 -4.75 6.54
N ARG A 168 -0.26 -3.55 6.12
CA ARG A 168 0.56 -3.38 4.91
C ARG A 168 1.85 -4.21 4.99
N VAL A 169 2.60 -4.08 6.08
CA VAL A 169 3.87 -4.81 6.27
C VAL A 169 3.64 -6.32 6.21
N LYS A 170 2.61 -6.81 6.89
CA LYS A 170 2.28 -8.24 6.95
C LYS A 170 1.82 -8.79 5.60
N ALA A 171 0.93 -8.09 4.89
CA ALA A 171 0.45 -8.48 3.57
C ALA A 171 1.59 -8.55 2.55
N VAL A 172 2.42 -7.51 2.47
CA VAL A 172 3.55 -7.46 1.54
C VAL A 172 4.60 -8.53 1.89
N GLY A 173 4.87 -8.74 3.18
CA GLY A 173 5.75 -9.82 3.64
C GLY A 173 5.22 -11.21 3.24
N GLN A 174 3.90 -11.42 3.33
CA GLN A 174 3.27 -12.66 2.91
C GLN A 174 3.36 -12.88 1.39
N ILE A 175 3.15 -11.85 0.57
CA ILE A 175 3.31 -11.96 -0.90
C ILE A 175 4.74 -12.40 -1.24
N ARG A 176 5.75 -11.75 -0.66
CA ARG A 176 7.15 -12.16 -0.87
C ARG A 176 7.36 -13.62 -0.50
N LYS A 177 6.88 -14.02 0.68
CA LYS A 177 6.97 -15.40 1.14
C LYS A 177 6.31 -16.37 0.14
N SER A 178 5.10 -16.05 -0.31
CA SER A 178 4.31 -16.83 -1.24
C SER A 178 5.01 -17.09 -2.58
N LEU A 179 5.63 -16.05 -3.15
CA LEU A 179 6.40 -16.13 -4.39
C LEU A 179 7.74 -16.86 -4.17
N ASN A 180 8.43 -16.60 -3.06
CA ASN A 180 9.68 -17.29 -2.72
C ASN A 180 9.47 -18.80 -2.52
N ASP A 181 8.39 -19.20 -1.86
CA ASP A 181 8.02 -20.62 -1.69
C ASP A 181 7.73 -21.30 -3.05
N ARG A 182 7.29 -20.52 -4.05
CA ARG A 182 7.08 -20.96 -5.44
C ARG A 182 8.34 -20.85 -6.31
N GLY A 183 9.49 -20.48 -5.73
CA GLY A 183 10.78 -20.42 -6.41
C GLY A 183 11.00 -19.19 -7.29
N TYR A 184 10.22 -18.12 -7.11
CA TYR A 184 10.51 -16.84 -7.76
C TYR A 184 11.68 -16.12 -7.09
N LEU A 185 12.44 -15.37 -7.88
CA LEU A 185 13.55 -14.53 -7.43
C LEU A 185 13.14 -13.05 -7.42
N GLU A 186 13.27 -12.39 -6.26
CA GLU A 186 13.12 -10.93 -6.19
C GLU A 186 14.34 -10.27 -6.84
N ILE A 187 14.11 -9.42 -7.85
CA ILE A 187 15.16 -8.64 -8.50
C ILE A 187 14.83 -7.15 -8.48
N GLU A 188 15.85 -6.31 -8.68
CA GLU A 188 15.68 -4.86 -8.77
C GLU A 188 15.98 -4.39 -10.20
N THR A 189 15.03 -3.66 -10.80
CA THR A 189 15.19 -3.07 -12.13
C THR A 189 15.30 -1.54 -12.07
N PRO A 190 15.84 -0.87 -13.11
CA PRO A 190 16.04 0.58 -13.07
C PRO A 190 14.73 1.37 -12.92
N MET A 191 14.68 2.26 -11.93
CA MET A 191 13.61 3.25 -11.79
C MET A 191 13.82 4.51 -12.63
N LEU A 192 15.08 4.88 -12.90
CA LEU A 192 15.45 5.91 -13.86
C LEU A 192 15.78 5.25 -15.19
N GLN A 193 15.06 5.62 -16.23
CA GLN A 193 15.15 4.99 -17.55
C GLN A 193 15.36 6.05 -18.63
N THR A 194 16.15 5.74 -19.66
CA THR A 194 16.33 6.61 -20.84
C THR A 194 15.11 6.60 -21.76
N MET A 195 14.24 5.61 -21.59
CA MET A 195 12.96 5.46 -22.27
C MET A 195 12.01 4.78 -21.29
N HIS A 196 10.76 5.24 -21.22
CA HIS A 196 9.70 4.58 -20.46
C HIS A 196 8.93 3.60 -21.36
N GLY A 197 8.42 2.52 -20.77
CA GLY A 197 7.62 1.50 -21.45
C GLY A 197 7.01 0.52 -20.44
N GLY A 198 6.35 -0.53 -20.94
CA GLY A 198 5.69 -1.54 -20.10
C GLY A 198 4.31 -1.13 -19.56
N ALA A 199 3.84 0.07 -19.88
CA ALA A 199 2.46 0.50 -19.64
C ALA A 199 2.10 1.66 -20.58
N THR A 200 0.82 2.01 -20.65
CA THR A 200 0.32 3.25 -21.26
C THR A 200 0.08 4.27 -20.16
N ALA A 201 1.01 5.20 -19.95
CA ALA A 201 0.95 6.20 -18.90
C ALA A 201 1.90 7.36 -19.18
N ARG A 202 1.54 8.57 -18.75
CA ARG A 202 2.46 9.72 -18.85
C ARG A 202 3.58 9.59 -17.80
N PRO A 203 4.87 9.65 -18.18
CA PRO A 203 5.98 9.55 -17.22
C PRO A 203 6.23 10.87 -16.49
N PHE A 204 6.95 10.80 -15.37
CA PHE A 204 7.68 11.95 -14.84
C PHE A 204 9.03 12.08 -15.56
N ILE A 205 9.42 13.31 -15.85
CA ILE A 205 10.65 13.65 -16.59
C ILE A 205 11.62 14.37 -15.66
N THR A 206 12.90 14.02 -15.72
CA THR A 206 13.99 14.65 -14.95
C THR A 206 15.27 14.74 -15.79
N SER A 207 16.28 15.46 -15.31
CA SER A 207 17.57 15.61 -15.99
C SER A 207 18.71 14.98 -15.20
N SER A 208 19.63 14.31 -15.90
CA SER A 208 20.86 13.78 -15.32
C SER A 208 22.02 14.74 -15.52
N ASN A 209 22.52 15.34 -14.44
CA ASN A 209 23.72 16.17 -14.50
C ASN A 209 24.97 15.37 -14.89
N ALA A 210 25.02 14.07 -14.58
CA ALA A 210 26.20 13.24 -14.82
C ALA A 210 26.33 12.80 -16.29
N PHE A 211 25.19 12.58 -16.95
CA PHE A 211 25.15 12.08 -18.34
C PHE A 211 24.63 13.12 -19.34
N ASP A 212 24.27 14.31 -18.86
CA ASP A 212 23.70 15.42 -19.65
C ASP A 212 22.55 14.98 -20.58
N LEU A 213 21.62 14.20 -20.01
CA LEU A 213 20.48 13.66 -20.75
C LEU A 213 19.19 13.64 -19.92
N GLU A 214 18.07 13.59 -20.62
CA GLU A 214 16.74 13.43 -20.05
C GLU A 214 16.51 11.99 -19.59
N LEU A 215 15.95 11.84 -18.38
CA LEU A 215 15.56 10.56 -17.80
C LEU A 215 14.07 10.58 -17.46
N TYR A 216 13.48 9.40 -17.47
CA TYR A 216 12.09 9.17 -17.09
C TYR A 216 12.05 8.32 -15.83
N LEU A 217 11.16 8.63 -14.90
CA LEU A 217 10.81 7.67 -13.85
C LEU A 217 9.94 6.57 -14.48
N ARG A 218 10.20 5.32 -14.12
CA ARG A 218 9.51 4.16 -14.70
C ARG A 218 8.01 4.20 -14.41
N ILE A 219 7.24 3.81 -15.42
CA ILE A 219 5.79 3.58 -15.33
C ILE A 219 5.45 2.11 -15.04
N ALA A 220 6.37 1.20 -15.38
CA ALA A 220 6.35 -0.24 -15.12
C ALA A 220 7.79 -0.83 -15.21
N PRO A 221 8.12 -1.89 -14.46
CA PRO A 221 9.35 -2.68 -14.64
C PRO A 221 9.28 -3.74 -15.77
N GLU A 222 8.10 -4.00 -16.36
CA GLU A 222 7.83 -5.07 -17.34
C GLU A 222 8.97 -5.36 -18.33
N LEU A 223 9.42 -4.35 -19.10
CA LEU A 223 10.41 -4.59 -20.16
C LEU A 223 11.77 -5.06 -19.62
N PHE A 224 12.13 -4.70 -18.38
CA PHE A 224 13.36 -5.18 -17.74
C PHE A 224 13.19 -6.56 -17.13
N LEU A 225 12.02 -6.87 -16.59
CA LEU A 225 11.71 -8.21 -16.09
C LEU A 225 11.70 -9.24 -17.24
N LYS A 226 11.14 -8.88 -18.40
CA LYS A 226 11.24 -9.71 -19.62
C LYS A 226 12.69 -9.94 -20.08
N ARG A 227 13.54 -8.91 -20.02
CA ARG A 227 14.99 -9.05 -20.28
C ARG A 227 15.66 -10.03 -19.31
N ALA A 228 15.24 -10.05 -18.04
CA ALA A 228 15.74 -11.01 -17.07
C ALA A 228 15.33 -12.46 -17.41
N VAL A 229 14.10 -12.66 -17.89
CA VAL A 229 13.62 -13.96 -18.38
C VAL A 229 14.39 -14.42 -19.62
N VAL A 230 14.64 -13.53 -20.60
CA VAL A 230 15.56 -13.79 -21.74
C VAL A 230 16.94 -14.21 -21.23
N GLY A 231 17.44 -13.55 -20.17
CA GLY A 231 18.72 -13.87 -19.53
C GLY A 231 18.75 -15.23 -18.80
N GLY A 232 17.63 -15.95 -18.74
CA GLY A 232 17.53 -17.30 -18.15
C GLY A 232 16.97 -17.34 -16.74
N LEU A 233 16.46 -16.22 -16.20
CA LEU A 233 15.74 -16.25 -14.92
C LEU A 233 14.28 -16.64 -15.15
N GLU A 234 13.98 -17.94 -15.01
CA GLU A 234 12.66 -18.50 -15.35
C GLU A 234 11.51 -18.00 -14.46
N ARG A 235 11.77 -17.57 -13.23
CA ARG A 235 10.77 -17.05 -12.29
C ARG A 235 11.31 -15.84 -11.58
N VAL A 236 10.82 -14.65 -11.92
CA VAL A 236 11.29 -13.38 -11.35
C VAL A 236 10.12 -12.53 -10.88
N TYR A 237 10.35 -11.73 -9.85
CA TYR A 237 9.40 -10.72 -9.44
C TYR A 237 10.10 -9.45 -8.94
N GLU A 238 9.37 -8.35 -8.92
CA GLU A 238 9.76 -7.13 -8.25
C GLU A 238 8.54 -6.55 -7.52
N ILE A 239 8.67 -6.22 -6.21
CA ILE A 239 7.68 -5.45 -5.46
C ILE A 239 8.28 -4.10 -5.11
N ASN A 240 7.98 -3.09 -5.91
CA ASN A 240 8.57 -1.77 -5.71
C ASN A 240 7.75 -0.66 -6.39
N ARG A 241 8.30 0.55 -6.47
CA ARG A 241 7.57 1.76 -6.87
C ARG A 241 7.42 1.92 -8.37
N ASN A 242 6.26 2.42 -8.80
CA ASN A 242 6.01 2.99 -10.12
C ASN A 242 5.53 4.43 -9.99
N PHE A 243 5.75 5.20 -11.05
CA PHE A 243 5.47 6.64 -11.09
C PHE A 243 4.67 6.98 -12.34
N ARG A 244 3.45 7.48 -12.19
CA ARG A 244 2.58 7.90 -13.29
C ARG A 244 2.13 9.34 -13.08
N ASN A 245 2.41 10.21 -14.04
CA ASN A 245 2.17 11.65 -13.97
C ASN A 245 0.72 11.98 -14.36
N GLU A 246 -0.20 11.46 -13.56
CA GLU A 246 -1.65 11.46 -13.75
C GLU A 246 -2.36 12.07 -12.54
N GLY A 247 -3.71 12.11 -12.60
CA GLY A 247 -4.53 12.56 -11.48
C GLY A 247 -4.41 11.67 -10.24
N SER A 248 -4.79 12.21 -9.07
CA SER A 248 -4.90 11.45 -7.83
C SER A 248 -6.30 11.52 -7.26
N ASP A 249 -6.89 10.36 -6.99
CA ASP A 249 -8.24 10.19 -6.45
C ASP A 249 -8.26 9.13 -5.32
N SER A 250 -9.39 8.46 -5.11
CA SER A 250 -9.57 7.40 -4.10
C SER A 250 -8.85 6.09 -4.43
N THR A 251 -8.46 5.90 -5.70
CA THR A 251 -7.85 4.68 -6.27
C THR A 251 -6.50 4.95 -6.97
N HIS A 252 -6.16 6.21 -7.23
CA HIS A 252 -4.95 6.62 -7.94
C HIS A 252 -4.02 7.50 -7.09
N SER A 253 -2.73 7.16 -7.12
CA SER A 253 -1.64 7.94 -6.54
C SER A 253 -0.52 8.06 -7.60
N PRO A 254 0.11 9.23 -7.78
CA PRO A 254 1.17 9.40 -8.78
C PRO A 254 2.41 8.54 -8.51
N GLU A 255 2.60 8.16 -7.24
CA GLU A 255 3.58 7.20 -6.79
C GLU A 255 2.84 6.06 -6.05
N PHE A 256 3.03 4.82 -6.48
CA PHE A 256 2.36 3.66 -5.90
C PHE A 256 3.25 2.41 -5.97
N ALA A 257 2.97 1.43 -5.11
CA ALA A 257 3.66 0.15 -5.10
C ALA A 257 2.96 -0.86 -6.00
N MET A 258 3.74 -1.53 -6.84
CA MET A 258 3.27 -2.59 -7.73
C MET A 258 4.10 -3.84 -7.50
N LEU A 259 3.45 -4.99 -7.55
CA LEU A 259 4.09 -6.28 -7.76
C LEU A 259 4.03 -6.55 -9.25
N GLU A 260 5.17 -6.86 -9.87
CA GLU A 260 5.18 -7.59 -11.14
C GLU A 260 5.92 -8.90 -10.98
N PHE A 261 5.40 -9.98 -11.57
CA PHE A 261 6.10 -11.27 -11.62
C PHE A 261 5.93 -11.95 -12.98
N TYR A 262 6.95 -12.68 -13.39
CA TYR A 262 7.03 -13.40 -14.67
C TYR A 262 7.47 -14.83 -14.43
N GLN A 263 6.84 -15.76 -15.15
CA GLN A 263 7.15 -17.18 -15.12
C GLN A 263 7.28 -17.73 -16.55
N ALA A 264 8.46 -18.25 -16.89
CA ALA A 264 8.69 -19.02 -18.10
C ALA A 264 7.87 -20.32 -18.08
N TYR A 265 7.46 -20.74 -19.26
CA TYR A 265 6.64 -21.91 -19.56
C TYR A 265 5.24 -21.91 -18.93
N ALA A 266 4.73 -20.73 -18.59
CA ALA A 266 3.36 -20.54 -18.11
C ALA A 266 2.53 -19.71 -19.09
N ASP A 267 1.20 -19.82 -18.98
CA ASP A 267 0.25 -19.01 -19.72
C ASP A 267 -0.61 -18.16 -18.77
N TYR A 268 -1.44 -17.29 -19.34
CA TYR A 268 -2.33 -16.41 -18.59
C TYR A 268 -3.27 -17.14 -17.60
N ARG A 269 -3.64 -18.42 -17.85
CA ARG A 269 -4.51 -19.18 -16.93
C ARG A 269 -3.76 -19.65 -15.70
N GLU A 270 -2.53 -20.11 -15.87
CA GLU A 270 -1.65 -20.40 -14.74
C GLU A 270 -1.39 -19.13 -13.92
N MET A 271 -1.18 -18.00 -14.59
CA MET A 271 -1.00 -16.70 -13.93
C MET A 271 -2.24 -16.25 -13.15
N ALA A 272 -3.45 -16.46 -13.66
CA ALA A 272 -4.70 -16.17 -12.94
C ALA A 272 -4.81 -16.99 -11.65
N LYS A 273 -4.49 -18.30 -11.73
CA LYS A 273 -4.48 -19.19 -10.57
C LYS A 273 -3.50 -18.73 -9.49
N ILE A 274 -2.24 -18.45 -9.87
CA ILE A 274 -1.22 -17.99 -8.92
C ILE A 274 -1.66 -16.66 -8.28
N THR A 275 -2.20 -15.74 -9.08
CA THR A 275 -2.71 -14.44 -8.59
C THR A 275 -3.80 -14.61 -7.53
N ARG A 276 -4.77 -15.51 -7.78
CA ARG A 276 -5.82 -15.83 -6.80
C ARG A 276 -5.22 -16.36 -5.49
N GLU A 277 -4.32 -17.34 -5.60
CA GLU A 277 -3.70 -17.97 -4.44
C GLU A 277 -2.91 -16.97 -3.59
N ILE A 278 -2.09 -16.09 -4.19
CA ILE A 278 -1.28 -15.13 -3.42
C ILE A 278 -2.14 -14.08 -2.69
N ILE A 279 -3.27 -13.67 -3.27
CA ILE A 279 -4.21 -12.74 -2.63
C ILE A 279 -4.92 -13.43 -1.46
N GLN A 280 -5.39 -14.67 -1.67
CA GLN A 280 -6.03 -15.48 -0.62
C GLN A 280 -5.07 -15.79 0.54
N GLU A 281 -3.81 -16.09 0.24
CA GLU A 281 -2.77 -16.31 1.25
C GLU A 281 -2.47 -15.02 2.04
N ALA A 282 -2.44 -13.85 1.38
CA ALA A 282 -2.30 -12.56 2.04
C ALA A 282 -3.49 -12.28 2.98
N ALA A 283 -4.72 -12.58 2.55
CA ALA A 283 -5.92 -12.47 3.39
C ALA A 283 -5.82 -13.34 4.65
N VAL A 284 -5.47 -14.62 4.49
CA VAL A 284 -5.28 -15.55 5.62
C VAL A 284 -4.15 -15.10 6.54
N ALA A 285 -3.02 -14.66 5.99
CA ALA A 285 -1.91 -14.20 6.81
C ALA A 285 -2.33 -12.99 7.65
N VAL A 286 -3.06 -12.02 7.09
CA VAL A 286 -3.45 -10.81 7.81
C VAL A 286 -4.59 -11.07 8.80
N PHE A 287 -5.68 -11.69 8.34
CA PHE A 287 -6.96 -11.79 9.06
C PHE A 287 -7.26 -13.19 9.61
N GLY A 288 -6.45 -14.20 9.31
CA GLY A 288 -6.68 -15.59 9.70
C GLY A 288 -7.73 -16.31 8.87
N SER A 289 -8.31 -15.65 7.86
CA SER A 289 -9.41 -16.15 7.02
C SER A 289 -9.32 -15.58 5.61
N GLN A 290 -9.94 -16.27 4.64
CA GLN A 290 -10.18 -15.74 3.29
C GLN A 290 -11.45 -14.86 3.23
N VAL A 291 -12.32 -14.95 4.24
CA VAL A 291 -13.38 -13.96 4.47
C VAL A 291 -12.79 -12.86 5.33
N VAL A 292 -12.55 -11.69 4.73
CA VAL A 292 -11.94 -10.55 5.41
C VAL A 292 -13.02 -9.66 6.01
N THR A 293 -12.78 -9.17 7.23
CA THR A 293 -13.62 -8.14 7.85
C THR A 293 -12.98 -6.78 7.61
N HIS A 294 -13.64 -5.95 6.82
CA HIS A 294 -13.23 -4.57 6.58
C HIS A 294 -13.32 -3.73 7.85
N MET A 295 -12.68 -2.55 7.81
CA MET A 295 -12.63 -1.63 8.95
C MET A 295 -13.99 -1.06 9.36
N ASP A 296 -14.98 -1.07 8.46
CA ASP A 296 -16.37 -0.67 8.76
C ASP A 296 -17.23 -1.83 9.30
N GLY A 297 -16.66 -3.03 9.41
CA GLY A 297 -17.33 -4.24 9.86
C GLY A 297 -18.00 -5.06 8.76
N THR A 298 -17.94 -4.62 7.49
CA THR A 298 -18.43 -5.42 6.36
C THR A 298 -17.54 -6.64 6.14
N GLU A 299 -18.15 -7.76 5.73
CA GLU A 299 -17.41 -8.96 5.34
C GLU A 299 -17.28 -9.02 3.82
N HIS A 300 -16.11 -9.45 3.37
CA HIS A 300 -15.82 -9.66 1.96
C HIS A 300 -15.19 -11.04 1.76
N ASP A 301 -15.86 -11.90 1.01
CA ASP A 301 -15.43 -13.27 0.78
C ASP A 301 -14.49 -13.34 -0.42
N LEU A 302 -13.22 -13.65 -0.16
CA LEU A 302 -12.19 -13.88 -1.19
C LEU A 302 -11.94 -15.37 -1.44
N SER A 303 -12.72 -16.26 -0.83
CA SER A 303 -12.49 -17.70 -0.87
C SER A 303 -12.90 -18.36 -2.19
N GLY A 304 -12.53 -19.64 -2.32
CA GLY A 304 -12.93 -20.48 -3.45
C GLY A 304 -12.24 -20.13 -4.77
N GLU A 305 -12.87 -20.53 -5.86
CA GLU A 305 -12.48 -20.15 -7.23
C GLU A 305 -13.26 -18.90 -7.64
N TRP A 306 -12.61 -18.04 -8.42
CA TRP A 306 -13.22 -16.79 -8.88
C TRP A 306 -13.81 -16.94 -10.26
N ARG A 307 -14.84 -16.13 -10.53
CA ARG A 307 -15.57 -16.18 -11.80
C ARG A 307 -14.65 -15.76 -12.94
N GLU A 308 -14.73 -16.48 -14.07
CA GLU A 308 -14.13 -16.06 -15.35
C GLU A 308 -15.24 -15.64 -16.33
N VAL A 309 -15.08 -14.49 -16.98
CA VAL A 309 -16.00 -14.01 -18.04
C VAL A 309 -15.20 -13.55 -19.25
N SER A 310 -15.71 -13.74 -20.47
CA SER A 310 -15.09 -13.17 -21.67
C SER A 310 -15.55 -11.73 -21.88
N LEU A 311 -14.64 -10.79 -22.11
CA LEU A 311 -14.95 -9.37 -22.31
C LEU A 311 -16.03 -9.16 -23.39
N TYR A 312 -15.82 -9.71 -24.58
CA TYR A 312 -16.78 -9.62 -25.69
C TYR A 312 -18.08 -10.35 -25.39
N GLY A 313 -18.00 -11.51 -24.75
CA GLY A 313 -19.18 -12.33 -24.40
C GLY A 313 -20.09 -11.60 -23.42
N SER A 314 -19.54 -11.12 -22.30
CA SER A 314 -20.31 -10.40 -21.28
C SER A 314 -20.82 -9.05 -21.79
N LEU A 315 -20.05 -8.34 -22.62
CA LEU A 315 -20.54 -7.12 -23.25
C LEU A 315 -21.73 -7.42 -24.17
N SER A 316 -21.63 -8.47 -24.99
CA SER A 316 -22.71 -8.88 -25.90
C SER A 316 -24.01 -9.18 -25.17
N GLU A 317 -23.92 -9.90 -24.04
CA GLU A 317 -25.07 -10.19 -23.18
C GLU A 317 -25.67 -8.90 -22.60
N ALA A 318 -24.83 -7.98 -22.12
CA ALA A 318 -25.28 -6.74 -21.50
C ALA A 318 -25.93 -5.76 -22.48
N VAL A 319 -25.44 -5.67 -23.73
CA VAL A 319 -26.05 -4.81 -24.77
C VAL A 319 -27.19 -5.48 -25.53
N GLY A 320 -27.34 -6.82 -25.41
CA GLY A 320 -28.36 -7.59 -26.12
C GLY A 320 -28.10 -7.80 -27.61
N GLU A 321 -26.85 -7.61 -28.06
CA GLU A 321 -26.39 -7.75 -29.44
C GLU A 321 -25.00 -8.39 -29.45
N THR A 322 -24.68 -9.23 -30.44
CA THR A 322 -23.36 -9.86 -30.55
C THR A 322 -22.29 -8.84 -30.94
N ILE A 323 -21.34 -8.61 -30.03
CA ILE A 323 -20.14 -7.79 -30.24
C ILE A 323 -18.92 -8.72 -30.43
N THR A 324 -18.14 -8.46 -31.46
CA THR A 324 -16.94 -9.24 -31.84
C THR A 324 -15.81 -8.30 -32.24
N PRO A 325 -14.56 -8.79 -32.38
CA PRO A 325 -13.48 -7.99 -32.94
C PRO A 325 -13.76 -7.47 -34.37
N GLN A 326 -14.74 -8.04 -35.08
CA GLN A 326 -15.14 -7.61 -36.43
C GLN A 326 -16.32 -6.62 -36.42
N THR A 327 -16.87 -6.27 -35.26
CA THR A 327 -17.97 -5.30 -35.17
C THR A 327 -17.50 -3.95 -35.72
N PRO A 328 -18.21 -3.35 -36.70
CA PRO A 328 -17.76 -2.09 -37.31
C PRO A 328 -17.69 -0.96 -36.29
N ARG A 329 -16.63 -0.13 -36.38
CA ARG A 329 -16.45 1.07 -35.56
C ARG A 329 -17.70 1.94 -35.47
N ALA A 330 -18.37 2.17 -36.61
CA ALA A 330 -19.59 2.99 -36.66
C ALA A 330 -20.66 2.47 -35.69
N ARG A 331 -20.82 1.15 -35.58
CA ARG A 331 -21.76 0.52 -34.66
C ARG A 331 -21.32 0.68 -33.20
N LEU A 332 -20.03 0.52 -32.91
CA LEU A 332 -19.49 0.74 -31.57
C LEU A 332 -19.69 2.19 -31.11
N VAL A 333 -19.50 3.16 -32.01
CA VAL A 333 -19.75 4.59 -31.73
C VAL A 333 -21.24 4.87 -31.50
N GLU A 334 -22.14 4.25 -32.26
CA GLU A 334 -23.59 4.35 -32.02
C GLU A 334 -23.96 3.84 -30.61
N LEU A 335 -23.42 2.68 -30.21
CA LEU A 335 -23.64 2.11 -28.89
C LEU A 335 -23.10 3.02 -27.79
N ALA A 336 -21.88 3.54 -27.95
CA ALA A 336 -21.25 4.45 -26.99
C ALA A 336 -22.05 5.75 -26.82
N ASN A 337 -22.51 6.35 -27.92
CA ASN A 337 -23.34 7.55 -27.88
C ASN A 337 -24.71 7.30 -27.21
N ALA A 338 -25.27 6.09 -27.33
CA ALA A 338 -26.55 5.75 -26.70
C ALA A 338 -26.48 5.74 -25.17
N VAL A 339 -25.28 5.67 -24.59
CA VAL A 339 -25.01 5.68 -23.15
C VAL A 339 -24.13 6.84 -22.72
N ASP A 340 -24.10 7.91 -23.52
CA ASP A 340 -23.37 9.16 -23.25
C ASP A 340 -21.84 9.00 -23.06
N ILE A 341 -21.23 7.97 -23.67
CA ILE A 341 -19.77 7.81 -23.72
C ILE A 341 -19.21 8.62 -24.90
N ALA A 342 -18.40 9.63 -24.59
CA ALA A 342 -17.75 10.47 -25.59
C ALA A 342 -16.53 9.77 -26.21
N VAL A 343 -16.70 9.21 -27.42
CA VAL A 343 -15.61 8.54 -28.14
C VAL A 343 -14.63 9.56 -28.71
N ALA A 344 -13.37 9.49 -28.26
CA ALA A 344 -12.33 10.36 -28.80
C ALA A 344 -11.91 9.94 -30.23
N PRO A 345 -11.53 10.90 -31.11
CA PRO A 345 -11.17 10.59 -32.49
C PRO A 345 -9.99 9.61 -32.65
N ASN A 346 -9.09 9.58 -31.66
CA ASN A 346 -7.89 8.74 -31.64
C ASN A 346 -8.11 7.35 -31.04
N TRP A 347 -9.27 7.07 -30.43
CA TRP A 347 -9.55 5.74 -29.87
C TRP A 347 -9.58 4.68 -30.95
N VAL A 348 -8.90 3.57 -30.73
CA VAL A 348 -9.04 2.34 -31.53
C VAL A 348 -10.35 1.62 -31.19
N GLU A 349 -10.79 0.68 -32.02
CA GLU A 349 -12.05 -0.06 -31.82
C GLU A 349 -12.07 -0.78 -30.48
N GLY A 350 -10.99 -1.45 -30.10
CA GLY A 350 -10.87 -2.13 -28.82
C GLY A 350 -11.06 -1.21 -27.63
N LYS A 351 -10.59 0.05 -27.69
CA LYS A 351 -10.79 1.01 -26.61
C LYS A 351 -12.27 1.36 -26.44
N ILE A 352 -13.03 1.46 -27.54
CA ILE A 352 -14.48 1.68 -27.47
C ILE A 352 -15.17 0.45 -26.84
N VAL A 353 -14.73 -0.76 -27.18
CA VAL A 353 -15.25 -2.01 -26.59
C VAL A 353 -14.97 -2.06 -25.08
N GLU A 354 -13.76 -1.73 -24.64
CA GLU A 354 -13.39 -1.66 -23.23
C GLU A 354 -14.27 -0.65 -22.47
N GLU A 355 -14.47 0.56 -22.98
CA GLU A 355 -15.29 1.59 -22.34
C GLU A 355 -16.77 1.20 -22.26
N LEU A 356 -17.31 0.56 -23.30
CA LEU A 356 -18.65 -0.03 -23.27
C LEU A 356 -18.74 -1.15 -22.24
N PHE A 357 -17.73 -2.02 -22.16
CA PHE A 357 -17.65 -3.08 -21.16
C PHE A 357 -17.63 -2.51 -19.74
N GLU A 358 -16.79 -1.51 -19.48
CA GLU A 358 -16.68 -0.87 -18.16
C GLU A 358 -18.02 -0.27 -17.73
N HIS A 359 -18.71 0.41 -18.65
CA HIS A 359 -20.02 1.01 -18.39
C HIS A 359 -21.10 -0.02 -18.09
N HIS A 360 -21.18 -1.09 -18.88
CA HIS A 360 -22.30 -2.02 -18.85
C HIS A 360 -22.12 -3.22 -17.91
N VAL A 361 -20.88 -3.67 -17.69
CA VAL A 361 -20.63 -5.02 -17.16
C VAL A 361 -20.06 -5.00 -15.75
N ILE A 362 -19.11 -4.11 -15.42
CA ILE A 362 -18.39 -4.16 -14.13
C ILE A 362 -19.34 -4.11 -12.92
N SER A 363 -20.39 -3.28 -13.00
CA SER A 363 -21.37 -3.13 -11.93
C SER A 363 -22.17 -4.42 -11.66
N THR A 364 -22.25 -5.34 -12.62
CA THR A 364 -22.97 -6.62 -12.51
C THR A 364 -22.20 -7.68 -11.71
N PHE A 365 -20.95 -7.41 -11.33
CA PHE A 365 -20.14 -8.34 -10.55
C PHE A 365 -20.52 -8.33 -9.06
N ASP A 366 -21.34 -7.36 -8.61
CA ASP A 366 -21.78 -7.23 -7.20
C ASP A 366 -20.60 -7.26 -6.20
N GLY A 367 -19.46 -6.69 -6.62
CA GLY A 367 -18.21 -6.62 -5.86
C GLY A 367 -17.40 -7.93 -5.80
N GLN A 368 -17.93 -9.04 -6.31
CA GLN A 368 -17.25 -10.35 -6.28
C GLN A 368 -15.99 -10.38 -7.15
N PRO A 369 -14.92 -11.08 -6.73
CA PRO A 369 -13.74 -11.28 -7.55
C PRO A 369 -14.06 -11.94 -8.89
N THR A 370 -13.73 -11.25 -9.97
CA THR A 370 -14.03 -11.70 -11.34
C THR A 370 -12.84 -11.44 -12.25
N PHE A 371 -12.36 -12.49 -12.91
CA PHE A 371 -11.43 -12.40 -14.02
C PHE A 371 -12.19 -12.13 -15.31
N VAL A 372 -11.84 -11.04 -15.98
CA VAL A 372 -12.31 -10.69 -17.32
C VAL A 372 -11.24 -11.11 -18.29
N MET A 373 -11.60 -11.93 -19.28
CA MET A 373 -10.67 -12.64 -20.16
C MET A 373 -10.79 -12.17 -21.62
N ASP A 374 -9.70 -12.35 -22.36
CA ASP A 374 -9.63 -12.34 -23.82
C ASP A 374 -9.92 -10.94 -24.44
N PHE A 375 -9.01 -10.00 -24.14
CA PHE A 375 -9.10 -8.60 -24.52
C PHE A 375 -8.86 -8.32 -26.02
N PRO A 376 -9.27 -7.14 -26.52
CA PRO A 376 -8.95 -6.68 -27.85
C PRO A 376 -7.44 -6.58 -28.11
N VAL A 377 -7.05 -6.91 -29.35
CA VAL A 377 -5.65 -6.98 -29.75
C VAL A 377 -4.99 -5.61 -29.93
N ASP A 378 -5.77 -4.59 -30.25
CA ASP A 378 -5.33 -3.22 -30.55
C ASP A 378 -5.09 -2.37 -29.29
N THR A 379 -5.58 -2.80 -28.13
CA THR A 379 -5.30 -2.20 -26.82
C THR A 379 -4.23 -2.93 -26.01
N SER A 380 -3.74 -4.08 -26.51
CA SER A 380 -2.85 -4.98 -25.76
C SER A 380 -1.50 -5.21 -26.48
N PRO A 381 -0.64 -4.19 -26.60
CA PRO A 381 0.54 -4.21 -27.49
C PRO A 381 1.68 -5.16 -27.05
N LEU A 382 1.67 -5.62 -25.80
CA LEU A 382 2.70 -6.49 -25.22
C LEU A 382 2.20 -7.92 -24.96
N THR A 383 0.94 -8.21 -25.31
CA THR A 383 0.27 -9.48 -25.03
C THR A 383 0.22 -10.35 -26.29
N ARG A 384 0.40 -11.66 -26.12
CA ARG A 384 0.29 -12.63 -27.19
C ARG A 384 -1.15 -12.73 -27.72
N ASP A 385 -1.27 -12.84 -29.04
CA ASP A 385 -2.55 -13.16 -29.71
C ASP A 385 -3.18 -14.43 -29.13
N HIS A 386 -4.51 -14.45 -29.07
CA HIS A 386 -5.25 -15.61 -28.60
C HIS A 386 -5.00 -16.82 -29.49
N ARG A 387 -4.71 -17.99 -28.89
CA ARG A 387 -4.33 -19.20 -29.63
C ARG A 387 -5.39 -19.72 -30.62
N THR A 388 -6.66 -19.39 -30.43
CA THR A 388 -7.77 -19.87 -31.30
C THR A 388 -8.75 -18.79 -31.76
N GLU A 389 -8.66 -17.54 -31.28
CA GLU A 389 -9.69 -16.52 -31.52
C GLU A 389 -9.07 -15.25 -32.10
N ALA A 390 -9.22 -15.05 -33.41
CA ALA A 390 -8.62 -13.93 -34.11
C ALA A 390 -9.18 -12.58 -33.63
N GLY A 391 -8.27 -11.62 -33.42
CA GLY A 391 -8.61 -10.27 -32.93
C GLY A 391 -8.68 -10.15 -31.41
N LYS A 392 -8.41 -11.22 -30.67
CA LYS A 392 -8.27 -11.22 -29.20
C LYS A 392 -6.84 -11.55 -28.77
N VAL A 393 -6.50 -11.25 -27.53
CA VAL A 393 -5.22 -11.62 -26.87
C VAL A 393 -5.45 -12.48 -25.63
N GLU A 394 -4.44 -13.24 -25.21
CA GLU A 394 -4.46 -13.99 -23.94
C GLU A 394 -4.12 -13.06 -22.76
N LYS A 395 -5.06 -12.16 -22.44
CA LYS A 395 -5.01 -11.23 -21.31
C LYS A 395 -6.18 -11.51 -20.38
N TRP A 396 -5.97 -11.30 -19.09
CA TRP A 396 -7.04 -11.09 -18.14
C TRP A 396 -6.82 -9.84 -17.29
N ASP A 397 -7.92 -9.21 -16.87
CA ASP A 397 -7.95 -8.22 -15.80
C ASP A 397 -8.81 -8.77 -14.65
N LEU A 398 -8.33 -8.61 -13.43
CA LEU A 398 -9.02 -9.02 -12.21
C LEU A 398 -9.74 -7.82 -11.60
N TYR A 399 -11.07 -7.90 -11.50
CA TYR A 399 -11.90 -6.91 -10.83
C TYR A 399 -12.34 -7.41 -9.46
N ILE A 400 -12.18 -6.58 -8.43
CA ILE A 400 -12.71 -6.82 -7.09
C ILE A 400 -13.27 -5.49 -6.56
N ASN A 401 -14.49 -5.52 -6.00
CA ASN A 401 -15.21 -4.32 -5.55
C ASN A 401 -15.35 -3.22 -6.63
N GLY A 402 -15.48 -3.62 -7.89
CA GLY A 402 -15.71 -2.71 -9.02
C GLY A 402 -14.47 -1.98 -9.54
N TYR A 403 -13.27 -2.32 -9.07
CA TYR A 403 -12.02 -1.74 -9.56
C TYR A 403 -11.04 -2.83 -10.00
N GLU A 404 -10.22 -2.51 -11.00
CA GLU A 404 -9.14 -3.36 -11.50
C GLU A 404 -8.03 -3.49 -10.43
N GLN A 405 -7.68 -4.73 -10.08
CA GLN A 405 -6.70 -5.06 -9.05
C GLN A 405 -5.38 -5.57 -9.61
N ALA A 406 -5.48 -6.34 -10.68
CA ALA A 406 -4.37 -7.02 -11.31
C ALA A 406 -4.67 -7.26 -12.79
N THR A 407 -3.61 -7.45 -13.56
CA THR A 407 -3.67 -7.84 -14.95
C THR A 407 -2.64 -8.93 -15.21
N GLY A 408 -2.93 -9.86 -16.12
CA GLY A 408 -1.99 -10.91 -16.46
C GLY A 408 -2.11 -11.42 -17.88
N TYR A 409 -0.97 -11.86 -18.42
CA TYR A 409 -0.77 -12.10 -19.85
C TYR A 409 -0.15 -13.46 -20.10
N SER A 410 -0.43 -14.02 -21.28
CA SER A 410 0.58 -14.80 -22.00
C SER A 410 1.42 -13.80 -22.78
N GLU A 411 2.72 -13.77 -22.52
CA GLU A 411 3.61 -12.73 -23.02
C GLU A 411 3.84 -12.82 -24.53
N LEU A 412 3.86 -11.66 -25.20
CA LEU A 412 4.28 -11.59 -26.59
C LEU A 412 5.80 -11.74 -26.68
N VAL A 413 6.24 -12.94 -27.07
CA VAL A 413 7.67 -13.28 -27.18
C VAL A 413 8.20 -13.29 -28.62
N ASP A 414 7.33 -13.14 -29.62
CA ASP A 414 7.72 -13.03 -31.02
C ASP A 414 8.24 -11.61 -31.32
N PRO A 415 9.55 -11.43 -31.61
CA PRO A 415 10.13 -10.11 -31.81
C PRO A 415 9.64 -9.41 -33.07
N VAL A 416 9.20 -10.16 -34.10
CA VAL A 416 8.71 -9.59 -35.35
C VAL A 416 7.34 -8.96 -35.12
N ILE A 417 6.42 -9.70 -34.49
CA ILE A 417 5.10 -9.18 -34.15
C ILE A 417 5.24 -8.06 -33.11
N GLN A 418 6.11 -8.22 -32.11
CA GLN A 418 6.32 -7.18 -31.09
C GLN A 418 6.77 -5.86 -31.71
N ARG A 419 7.66 -5.90 -32.71
CA ARG A 419 8.08 -4.71 -33.46
C ARG A 419 6.90 -4.05 -34.17
N GLU A 420 6.05 -4.82 -34.84
CA GLU A 420 4.84 -4.30 -35.50
C GLU A 420 3.91 -3.58 -34.50
N ARG A 421 3.70 -4.16 -33.32
CA ARG A 421 2.86 -3.56 -32.25
C ARG A 421 3.44 -2.25 -31.73
N LEU A 422 4.74 -2.21 -31.45
CA LEU A 422 5.41 -1.00 -30.96
C LEU A 422 5.46 0.10 -32.03
N MET A 423 5.61 -0.27 -33.31
CA MET A 423 5.52 0.70 -34.42
C MET A 423 4.11 1.27 -34.54
N ALA A 424 3.07 0.45 -34.38
CA ALA A 424 1.68 0.92 -34.37
C ALA A 424 1.42 1.89 -33.21
N GLN A 425 1.91 1.57 -32.01
CA GLN A 425 1.85 2.44 -30.83
C GLN A 425 2.60 3.76 -31.04
N ALA A 426 3.84 3.72 -31.55
CA ALA A 426 4.61 4.93 -31.86
C ALA A 426 3.89 5.83 -32.88
N ALA A 427 3.16 5.25 -33.83
CA ALA A 427 2.35 5.99 -34.80
C ALA A 427 1.08 6.61 -34.18
N LEU A 428 0.57 6.09 -33.05
CA LEU A 428 -0.46 6.75 -32.24
C LEU A 428 0.13 7.92 -31.47
N GLY A 429 1.32 7.74 -30.88
CA GLY A 429 2.03 8.83 -30.18
C GLY A 429 2.34 10.02 -31.10
N ALA A 430 2.75 9.76 -32.35
CA ALA A 430 2.93 10.80 -33.37
C ALA A 430 1.65 11.57 -33.72
N ARG A 431 0.46 11.03 -33.39
CA ARG A 431 -0.86 11.66 -33.56
C ARG A 431 -1.36 12.36 -32.30
N GLY A 432 -0.52 12.49 -31.27
CA GLY A 432 -0.82 13.25 -30.05
C GLY A 432 -1.32 12.40 -28.87
N ASP A 433 -1.11 11.08 -28.91
CA ASP A 433 -1.31 10.23 -27.74
C ASP A 433 -0.07 10.26 -26.83
N ASP A 434 -0.13 11.07 -25.77
CA ASP A 434 0.97 11.26 -24.81
C ASP A 434 1.28 10.00 -23.97
N GLU A 435 0.41 8.98 -24.00
CA GLU A 435 0.52 7.75 -23.22
C GLU A 435 1.02 6.56 -24.04
N ALA A 436 1.11 6.72 -25.37
CA ALA A 436 1.53 5.66 -26.28
C ALA A 436 2.97 5.21 -26.04
N MET A 437 3.18 3.90 -26.15
CA MET A 437 4.51 3.30 -25.96
C MET A 437 5.48 3.73 -27.07
N LYS A 438 6.74 3.95 -26.69
CA LYS A 438 7.85 4.20 -27.63
C LYS A 438 8.46 2.88 -28.11
N LEU A 439 9.10 2.93 -29.28
CA LEU A 439 9.85 1.80 -29.82
C LEU A 439 11.18 1.63 -29.08
N ASP A 440 11.26 0.63 -28.20
CA ASP A 440 12.49 0.24 -27.50
C ASP A 440 13.27 -0.81 -28.31
N GLU A 441 14.27 -0.36 -29.07
CA GLU A 441 15.11 -1.23 -29.90
C GLU A 441 16.00 -2.18 -29.09
N ASP A 442 16.35 -1.83 -27.85
CA ASP A 442 17.13 -2.73 -27.01
C ASP A 442 16.25 -3.86 -26.46
N PHE A 443 15.00 -3.58 -26.13
CA PHE A 443 14.03 -4.59 -25.75
C PHE A 443 13.76 -5.57 -26.89
N LEU A 444 13.57 -5.07 -28.11
CA LEU A 444 13.41 -5.93 -29.29
C LEU A 444 14.64 -6.80 -29.52
N ARG A 445 15.85 -6.23 -29.40
CA ARG A 445 17.10 -7.01 -29.47
C ARG A 445 17.15 -8.12 -28.43
N ALA A 446 16.67 -7.88 -27.21
CA ALA A 446 16.59 -8.92 -26.19
C ALA A 446 15.65 -10.06 -26.62
N LEU A 447 14.45 -9.74 -27.13
CA LEU A 447 13.53 -10.76 -27.64
C LEU A 447 14.11 -11.55 -28.83
N GLU A 448 14.90 -10.90 -29.69
CA GLU A 448 15.63 -11.55 -30.80
C GLU A 448 16.67 -12.58 -30.33
N HIS A 449 17.15 -12.49 -29.09
CA HIS A 449 17.98 -13.53 -28.45
C HIS A 449 17.17 -14.73 -27.92
N GLY A 450 15.84 -14.65 -27.96
CA GLY A 450 14.92 -15.72 -27.59
C GLY A 450 14.41 -15.57 -26.16
N MET A 451 13.16 -15.13 -26.02
CA MET A 451 12.41 -15.23 -24.77
C MET A 451 11.60 -16.54 -24.77
N PRO A 452 11.68 -17.39 -23.73
CA PRO A 452 10.80 -18.56 -23.64
C PRO A 452 9.33 -18.11 -23.53
N PRO A 453 8.36 -18.93 -23.99
CA PRO A 453 6.94 -18.67 -23.73
C PRO A 453 6.75 -18.41 -22.24
N SER A 454 6.11 -17.31 -21.87
CA SER A 454 6.05 -16.87 -20.47
C SER A 454 4.67 -16.30 -20.16
N GLY A 455 4.29 -16.35 -18.89
CA GLY A 455 3.19 -15.57 -18.35
C GLY A 455 3.73 -14.48 -17.43
N GLY A 456 3.07 -13.33 -17.42
CA GLY A 456 3.40 -12.21 -16.53
C GLY A 456 2.15 -11.61 -15.90
N VAL A 457 2.34 -10.98 -14.75
CA VAL A 457 1.27 -10.37 -13.96
C VAL A 457 1.74 -9.07 -13.34
N GLY A 458 0.89 -8.05 -13.38
CA GLY A 458 0.99 -6.84 -12.56
C GLY A 458 -0.13 -6.78 -11.52
N ILE A 459 0.20 -6.46 -10.26
CA ILE A 459 -0.76 -6.27 -9.16
C ILE A 459 -0.48 -4.94 -8.46
N GLY A 460 -1.50 -4.09 -8.36
CA GLY A 460 -1.44 -2.88 -7.54
C GLY A 460 -1.45 -3.24 -6.06
N VAL A 461 -0.30 -3.16 -5.37
CA VAL A 461 -0.21 -3.52 -3.95
C VAL A 461 -1.13 -2.65 -3.09
N ASP A 462 -1.21 -1.36 -3.42
CA ASP A 462 -2.06 -0.44 -2.69
C ASP A 462 -3.56 -0.75 -2.89
N ARG A 463 -3.97 -1.14 -4.11
CA ARG A 463 -5.36 -1.55 -4.42
C ARG A 463 -5.71 -2.90 -3.80
N MET A 464 -4.78 -3.86 -3.80
CA MET A 464 -4.95 -5.12 -3.08
C MET A 464 -5.19 -4.87 -1.59
N LEU A 465 -4.49 -3.92 -0.97
CA LEU A 465 -4.75 -3.52 0.41
C LEU A 465 -6.14 -2.88 0.58
N MET A 466 -6.65 -2.14 -0.40
CA MET A 466 -8.03 -1.65 -0.39
C MET A 466 -9.01 -2.83 -0.35
N THR A 467 -8.81 -3.86 -1.17
CA THR A 467 -9.63 -5.08 -1.15
C THR A 467 -9.57 -5.81 0.19
N LEU A 468 -8.39 -5.87 0.80
CA LEU A 468 -8.22 -6.57 2.08
C LEU A 468 -8.80 -5.80 3.27
N THR A 469 -8.94 -4.47 3.18
CA THR A 469 -9.24 -3.62 4.36
C THR A 469 -10.51 -2.78 4.23
N GLY A 470 -11.05 -2.61 3.02
CA GLY A 470 -12.13 -1.68 2.70
C GLY A 470 -11.71 -0.21 2.73
N LEU A 471 -10.42 0.10 2.90
CA LEU A 471 -9.93 1.47 2.98
C LEU A 471 -9.52 2.02 1.61
N GLY A 472 -9.57 3.33 1.43
CA GLY A 472 -9.07 4.00 0.21
C GLY A 472 -7.55 4.06 0.14
N ILE A 473 -7.00 4.32 -1.06
CA ILE A 473 -5.54 4.31 -1.31
C ILE A 473 -4.76 5.27 -0.40
N ARG A 474 -5.36 6.42 -0.05
CA ARG A 474 -4.74 7.42 0.83
C ARG A 474 -4.65 6.98 2.29
N GLU A 475 -5.38 5.95 2.69
CA GLU A 475 -5.27 5.34 4.02
C GLU A 475 -4.28 4.17 4.04
N THR A 476 -4.13 3.46 2.92
CA THR A 476 -3.20 2.32 2.81
C THR A 476 -1.75 2.77 2.54
N ILE A 477 -1.55 3.97 2.00
CA ILE A 477 -0.25 4.65 1.90
C ILE A 477 0.01 5.44 3.19
N LEU A 478 1.18 5.23 3.80
CA LEU A 478 1.54 5.89 5.07
C LEU A 478 1.65 7.41 4.89
N PHE A 479 2.39 7.84 3.87
CA PHE A 479 2.61 9.26 3.56
C PHE A 479 2.19 9.57 2.11
N PRO A 480 0.88 9.65 1.82
CA PRO A 480 0.40 9.99 0.49
C PRO A 480 0.79 11.42 0.12
N LEU A 481 1.06 11.66 -1.17
CA LEU A 481 1.37 12.99 -1.67
C LEU A 481 0.18 13.93 -1.48
N VAL A 482 0.43 15.09 -0.87
CA VAL A 482 -0.56 16.15 -0.65
C VAL A 482 -0.08 17.45 -1.26
N LYS A 483 -1.01 18.24 -1.81
CA LYS A 483 -0.70 19.61 -2.24
C LYS A 483 -0.16 20.39 -1.03
N PRO A 484 0.99 21.07 -1.14
CA PRO A 484 1.52 21.89 -0.06
C PRO A 484 0.51 22.92 0.42
N GLU A 485 0.54 23.25 1.72
CA GLU A 485 -0.13 24.45 2.20
C GLU A 485 0.52 25.66 1.51
N ARG A 486 -0.28 26.64 1.08
CA ARG A 486 0.28 27.90 0.57
C ARG A 486 1.07 28.54 1.71
N ALA A 487 2.37 28.72 1.51
CA ALA A 487 3.28 29.36 2.45
C ALA A 487 2.86 30.80 2.77
#